data_AF-A0A8S3H878-F1
#
_entry.id   AF-A0A8S3H878-F1
#
_cell.length_a   1.000
_cell.length_b   1.000
_cell.length_c   1.000
_cell.angle_alpha   90.00
_cell.angle_beta   90.00
_cell.angle_gamma   90.00
#
_symmetry.space_group_name_H-M   'P 1'
#
loop_
_entity.id
_entity.type
_entity.pdbx_description
1 polymer ?
#
loop_
_entity_poly.entity_id
_entity_poly.type
_entity_poly.pdbx_seq_one_letter_code
_entity_poly.pdbx_strand_id
1 'polypeptide(L)'
;MTTSTSVAPKESVPVQTLMPRFAYNKSQLNERLQKQLKDAELKFVTAGSHSFNALENGGVLDLVQTAIDIGAQVGKLNVRDIFYGRKTIRGEAISKFNHFSTTIRQILDEPIKNHCVAATCDMWTDDYMKRSYLDFTVFWTNDEYKLSHCLLRCKHFPEDNKTGINIWQEIKSIFESFNLSFGDTPIVTDQG
;
A
#
# COMPACT_ATOMS: atom_id res chain seq x y z
N MET A 1 23.54 -26.74 -46.27
CA MET A 1 22.16 -26.32 -45.95
C MET A 1 21.76 -27.03 -44.66
N THR A 2 21.95 -26.36 -43.53
CA THR A 2 21.70 -26.87 -42.18
C THR A 2 20.78 -25.88 -41.50
N THR A 3 19.52 -26.26 -41.36
CA THR A 3 18.44 -25.47 -40.76
C THR A 3 18.56 -25.49 -39.24
N SER A 4 18.94 -24.35 -38.66
CA SER A 4 18.88 -24.10 -37.21
C SER A 4 17.46 -23.70 -36.83
N THR A 5 16.72 -24.60 -36.19
CA THR A 5 15.45 -24.29 -35.53
C THR A 5 15.73 -23.49 -34.26
N SER A 6 15.31 -22.22 -34.23
CA SER A 6 15.36 -21.41 -33.02
C SER A 6 14.28 -21.86 -32.05
N VAL A 7 14.70 -22.21 -30.83
CA VAL A 7 13.78 -22.49 -29.72
C VAL A 7 13.38 -21.14 -29.13
N ALA A 8 12.10 -20.80 -29.27
CA ALA A 8 11.52 -19.59 -28.70
C ALA A 8 11.65 -19.59 -27.16
N PRO A 9 11.88 -18.43 -26.52
CA PRO A 9 11.91 -18.34 -25.06
C PRO A 9 10.52 -18.61 -24.52
N LYS A 10 10.41 -19.53 -23.56
CA LYS A 10 9.16 -19.80 -22.84
C LYS A 10 8.75 -18.53 -22.09
N GLU A 11 7.57 -18.02 -22.43
CA GLU A 11 6.87 -16.98 -21.68
C GLU A 11 6.83 -17.35 -20.19
N SER A 12 7.44 -16.51 -19.36
CA SER A 12 7.32 -16.60 -17.91
C SER A 12 5.92 -16.13 -17.54
N VAL A 13 5.03 -17.09 -17.31
CA VAL A 13 3.69 -16.85 -16.77
C VAL A 13 3.79 -15.96 -15.53
N PRO A 14 3.01 -14.87 -15.44
CA PRO A 14 2.99 -14.04 -14.24
C PRO A 14 2.55 -14.92 -13.07
N VAL A 15 3.40 -15.01 -12.05
CA VAL A 15 3.04 -15.62 -10.77
C VAL A 15 2.02 -14.70 -10.12
N GLN A 16 0.75 -14.84 -10.51
CA GLN A 16 -0.34 -14.48 -9.64
C GLN A 16 -0.14 -15.32 -8.39
N THR A 17 0.14 -14.67 -7.27
CA THR A 17 -0.08 -15.24 -5.95
C THR A 17 -1.58 -15.45 -5.82
N LEU A 18 -2.08 -16.51 -6.44
CA LEU A 18 -3.38 -17.09 -6.15
C LEU A 18 -3.25 -17.57 -4.71
N MET A 19 -3.61 -16.71 -3.74
CA MET A 19 -4.03 -17.24 -2.45
C MET A 19 -5.09 -18.29 -2.77
N PRO A 20 -4.92 -19.54 -2.33
CA PRO A 20 -6.00 -20.49 -2.45
C PRO A 20 -7.19 -19.86 -1.74
N ARG A 21 -8.20 -19.45 -2.51
CA ARG A 21 -9.50 -19.06 -1.98
C ARG A 21 -10.01 -20.30 -1.27
N PHE A 22 -9.77 -20.38 0.04
CA PHE A 22 -10.44 -21.36 0.87
C PHE A 22 -11.94 -21.14 0.64
N ALA A 23 -12.61 -22.20 0.18
CA ALA A 23 -14.04 -22.19 -0.03
C ALA A 23 -14.71 -21.65 1.25
N TYR A 24 -15.74 -20.83 1.07
CA TYR A 24 -16.47 -20.16 2.14
C TYR A 24 -17.14 -21.20 3.06
N ASN A 25 -16.38 -21.74 4.02
CA ASN A 25 -16.75 -22.91 4.83
C ASN A 25 -17.53 -22.53 6.10
N LYS A 26 -18.42 -21.53 6.03
CA LYS A 26 -19.33 -21.23 7.16
C LYS A 26 -20.16 -22.46 7.56
N SER A 27 -20.42 -23.37 6.61
CA SER A 27 -21.08 -24.66 6.82
C SER A 27 -20.30 -25.66 7.69
N GLN A 28 -19.00 -25.47 7.88
CA GLN A 28 -18.17 -26.36 8.71
C GLN A 28 -18.19 -25.97 10.19
N LEU A 29 -18.63 -24.74 10.53
CA LEU A 29 -18.77 -24.29 11.90
C LEU A 29 -20.16 -24.65 12.42
N ASN A 30 -20.23 -25.31 13.58
CA ASN A 30 -21.51 -25.47 14.28
C ASN A 30 -22.06 -24.11 14.75
N GLU A 31 -23.36 -24.05 15.02
CA GLU A 31 -24.06 -22.81 15.40
C GLU A 31 -23.43 -22.09 16.59
N ARG A 32 -22.93 -22.86 17.58
CA ARG A 32 -22.28 -22.31 18.76
C ARG A 32 -21.01 -21.53 18.38
N LEU A 33 -20.16 -22.11 17.55
CA LEU A 33 -18.92 -21.46 17.08
C LEU A 33 -19.22 -20.26 16.18
N GLN A 34 -20.24 -20.37 15.31
CA GLN A 34 -20.67 -19.24 14.50
C GLN A 34 -21.14 -18.06 15.36
N LYS A 35 -21.93 -18.33 16.40
CA LYS A 35 -22.39 -17.30 17.34
C LYS A 35 -21.21 -16.67 18.09
N GLN A 36 -20.28 -17.48 18.58
CA GLN A 36 -19.08 -16.98 19.26
C GLN A 36 -18.23 -16.06 18.38
N LEU A 37 -18.08 -16.41 17.09
CA LEU A 37 -17.36 -15.57 16.14
C LEU A 37 -18.09 -14.24 15.92
N LYS A 38 -19.41 -14.27 15.68
CA LYS A 38 -20.23 -13.06 15.51
C LYS A 38 -20.15 -12.13 16.72
N ASP A 39 -20.23 -12.69 17.93
CA ASP A 39 -20.13 -11.90 19.17
C ASP A 39 -18.74 -11.26 19.31
N ALA A 40 -17.67 -11.96 18.90
CA ALA A 40 -16.32 -11.44 18.89
C ALA A 40 -16.12 -10.32 17.85
N GLU A 41 -16.64 -10.49 16.63
CA GLU A 41 -16.63 -9.46 15.57
C GLU A 41 -17.40 -8.21 16.01
N LEU A 42 -18.58 -8.39 16.60
CA LEU A 42 -19.38 -7.28 17.12
C LEU A 42 -18.64 -6.54 18.24
N LYS A 43 -17.99 -7.27 19.15
CA LYS A 43 -17.18 -6.66 20.21
C LYS A 43 -15.99 -5.89 19.65
N PHE A 44 -15.34 -6.39 18.61
CA PHE A 44 -14.23 -5.70 17.95
C PHE A 44 -14.68 -4.33 17.42
N VAL A 45 -15.82 -4.27 16.73
CA VAL A 45 -16.36 -3.00 16.20
C VAL A 45 -16.82 -2.08 17.34
N THR A 46 -17.67 -2.57 18.24
CA THR A 46 -18.34 -1.73 19.24
C THR A 46 -17.41 -1.32 20.38
N ALA A 47 -16.76 -2.28 21.04
CA ALA A 47 -15.87 -2.00 22.17
C ALA A 47 -14.48 -1.54 21.73
N GLY A 48 -14.02 -1.96 20.54
CA GLY A 48 -12.76 -1.48 19.95
C GLY A 48 -12.88 -0.16 19.21
N SER A 49 -14.12 0.35 19.01
CA SER A 49 -14.39 1.56 18.24
C SER A 49 -13.82 1.53 16.82
N HIS A 50 -13.84 0.35 16.20
CA HIS A 50 -13.43 0.16 14.81
C HIS A 50 -14.61 0.35 13.86
N SER A 51 -14.35 0.77 12.63
CA SER A 51 -15.37 0.79 11.57
C SER A 51 -15.84 -0.63 11.25
N PHE A 52 -17.10 -0.82 10.90
CA PHE A 52 -17.59 -2.11 10.38
C PHE A 52 -16.80 -2.58 9.15
N ASN A 53 -16.33 -1.65 8.32
CA ASN A 53 -15.48 -1.96 7.16
C ASN A 53 -14.16 -2.63 7.54
N ALA A 54 -13.71 -2.52 8.80
CA ALA A 54 -12.49 -3.18 9.26
C ALA A 54 -12.63 -4.72 9.29
N LEU A 55 -13.85 -5.25 9.37
CA LEU A 55 -14.10 -6.70 9.29
C LEU A 55 -13.86 -7.28 7.90
N GLU A 56 -13.89 -6.44 6.87
CA GLU A 56 -13.66 -6.81 5.47
C GLU A 56 -12.30 -6.31 4.96
N ASN A 57 -11.48 -5.74 5.84
CA ASN A 57 -10.16 -5.25 5.48
C ASN A 57 -9.21 -6.44 5.22
N GLY A 58 -8.69 -6.54 3.99
CA GLY A 58 -7.80 -7.63 3.59
C GLY A 58 -6.61 -7.82 4.52
N GLY A 59 -5.98 -6.74 4.97
CA GLY A 59 -4.84 -6.82 5.91
C GLY A 59 -5.21 -7.36 7.29
N VAL A 60 -6.41 -7.08 7.79
CA VAL A 60 -6.93 -7.69 9.03
C VAL A 60 -7.20 -9.17 8.83
N LEU A 61 -7.83 -9.54 7.72
CA LEU A 61 -8.14 -10.94 7.39
C LEU A 61 -6.85 -11.77 7.24
N ASP A 62 -5.85 -11.25 6.53
CA ASP A 62 -4.55 -11.89 6.36
C ASP A 62 -3.81 -12.05 7.69
N LEU A 63 -3.90 -11.06 8.58
CA LEU A 63 -3.32 -11.14 9.92
C LEU A 63 -3.99 -12.22 10.77
N VAL A 64 -5.33 -12.30 10.74
CA VAL A 64 -6.08 -13.33 11.47
C VAL A 64 -5.79 -14.71 10.92
N GLN A 65 -5.75 -14.88 9.60
CA GLN A 65 -5.39 -16.14 8.96
C GLN A 65 -3.96 -16.57 9.35
N THR A 66 -3.01 -15.64 9.31
CA THR A 66 -1.63 -15.89 9.77
C THR A 66 -1.59 -16.38 11.21
N ALA A 67 -2.38 -15.78 12.11
CA ALA A 67 -2.46 -16.21 13.51
C ALA A 67 -3.09 -17.61 13.66
N ILE A 68 -4.10 -17.93 12.85
CA ILE A 68 -4.72 -19.28 12.80
C ILE A 68 -3.69 -20.31 12.33
N ASP A 69 -2.92 -20.01 11.27
CA ASP A 69 -1.92 -20.92 10.72
C ASP A 69 -0.78 -21.19 11.72
N ILE A 70 -0.33 -20.16 12.44
CA ILE A 70 0.64 -20.31 13.54
C ILE A 70 0.05 -21.20 14.65
N GLY A 71 -1.21 -20.97 15.04
CA GLY A 71 -1.89 -21.78 16.04
C GLY A 71 -2.13 -23.23 15.60
N ALA A 72 -2.35 -23.47 14.31
CA ALA A 72 -2.49 -24.83 13.77
C ALA A 72 -1.16 -25.61 13.83
N GLN A 73 -0.03 -24.94 13.69
CA GLN A 73 1.30 -25.54 13.75
C GLN A 73 1.79 -25.76 15.18
N VAL A 74 1.58 -24.77 16.06
CA VAL A 74 2.18 -24.74 17.42
C VAL A 74 1.17 -25.16 18.49
N GLY A 75 -0.12 -25.24 18.16
CA GLY A 75 -1.19 -25.53 19.09
C GLY A 75 -1.73 -24.28 19.80
N LYS A 76 -2.26 -24.48 21.02
CA LYS A 76 -2.93 -23.41 21.76
C LYS A 76 -1.92 -22.35 22.22
N LEU A 77 -2.08 -21.14 21.71
CA LEU A 77 -1.27 -19.97 22.05
C LEU A 77 -2.10 -18.91 22.80
N ASN A 78 -1.41 -18.10 23.59
CA ASN A 78 -1.99 -16.88 24.15
C ASN A 78 -1.64 -15.70 23.23
N VAL A 79 -2.66 -15.04 22.69
CA VAL A 79 -2.50 -13.94 21.72
C VAL A 79 -1.67 -12.78 22.27
N ARG A 80 -1.68 -12.56 23.59
CA ARG A 80 -0.90 -11.48 24.22
C ARG A 80 0.60 -11.72 24.17
N ASP A 81 1.01 -12.97 23.99
CA ASP A 81 2.42 -13.38 24.03
C ASP A 81 3.03 -13.47 22.62
N ILE A 82 2.20 -13.50 21.57
CA ILE A 82 2.66 -13.66 20.18
C ILE A 82 2.57 -12.38 19.35
N PHE A 83 1.61 -11.50 19.64
CA PHE A 83 1.45 -10.27 18.86
C PHE A 83 2.42 -9.20 19.33
N TYR A 84 3.15 -8.61 18.38
CA TYR A 84 4.04 -7.50 18.66
C TYR A 84 3.27 -6.22 19.02
N GLY A 85 3.81 -5.48 19.99
CA GLY A 85 3.26 -4.18 20.38
C GLY A 85 3.50 -3.07 19.34
N ARG A 86 2.74 -1.98 19.47
CA ARG A 86 2.76 -0.83 18.55
C ARG A 86 4.15 -0.26 18.26
N LYS A 87 5.05 -0.24 19.25
CA LYS A 87 6.41 0.31 19.10
C LYS A 87 7.26 -0.56 18.16
N THR A 88 7.16 -1.87 18.30
CA THR A 88 7.89 -2.84 17.47
C THR A 88 7.42 -2.77 16.02
N ILE A 89 6.11 -2.80 15.79
CA ILE A 89 5.56 -2.71 14.43
C ILE A 89 5.89 -1.36 13.78
N ARG A 90 5.85 -0.25 14.53
CA ARG A 90 6.29 1.06 14.03
C ARG A 90 7.77 1.04 13.63
N GLY A 91 8.63 0.44 14.45
CA GLY A 91 10.06 0.29 14.15
C GLY A 91 10.27 -0.51 12.87
N GLU A 92 9.54 -1.61 12.71
CA GLU A 92 9.60 -2.44 11.50
C GLU A 92 9.12 -1.69 10.25
N ALA A 93 8.03 -0.93 10.36
CA ALA A 93 7.52 -0.11 9.26
C ALA A 93 8.56 0.94 8.80
N ILE A 94 9.22 1.62 9.76
CA ILE A 94 10.28 2.59 9.45
C ILE A 94 11.51 1.89 8.84
N SER A 95 11.90 0.73 9.37
CA SER A 95 13.01 -0.07 8.83
C SER A 95 12.77 -0.44 7.36
N LYS A 96 11.55 -0.90 7.05
CA LYS A 96 11.17 -1.26 5.68
C LYS A 96 10.90 -0.08 4.76
N PHE A 97 10.68 1.12 5.30
CA PHE A 97 10.39 2.31 4.49
C PHE A 97 11.45 2.58 3.43
N ASN A 98 12.74 2.44 3.77
CA ASN A 98 13.84 2.63 2.83
C ASN A 98 13.83 1.56 1.73
N HIS A 99 13.50 0.32 2.09
CA HIS A 99 13.36 -0.76 1.13
C HIS A 99 12.21 -0.46 0.15
N PHE A 100 11.03 -0.10 0.64
CA PHE A 100 9.90 0.26 -0.20
C PHE A 100 10.18 1.46 -1.10
N SER A 101 10.83 2.50 -0.57
CA SER A 101 11.23 3.67 -1.34
C SER A 101 12.18 3.29 -2.48
N THR A 102 13.12 2.37 -2.22
CA THR A 102 14.04 1.86 -3.24
C THR A 102 13.30 1.05 -4.30
N THR A 103 12.38 0.17 -3.90
CA THR A 103 11.57 -0.62 -4.84
C THR A 103 10.70 0.27 -5.72
N ILE A 104 10.09 1.32 -5.16
CA ILE A 104 9.28 2.26 -5.96
C ILE A 104 10.16 3.00 -6.97
N ARG A 105 11.36 3.46 -6.59
CA ARG A 105 12.31 4.06 -7.53
C ARG A 105 12.62 3.10 -8.69
N GLN A 106 12.93 1.85 -8.40
CA GLN A 106 13.21 0.83 -9.41
C GLN A 106 12.03 0.59 -10.35
N ILE A 107 10.79 0.59 -9.82
CA ILE A 107 9.57 0.47 -10.64
C ILE A 107 9.43 1.66 -11.59
N LEU A 108 9.85 2.85 -11.17
CA LEU A 108 9.75 4.08 -11.96
C LEU A 108 10.88 4.26 -12.98
N ASP A 109 12.01 3.54 -12.86
CA ASP A 109 13.17 3.72 -13.74
C ASP A 109 12.83 3.61 -15.23
N GLU A 110 12.04 2.59 -15.60
CA GLU A 110 11.64 2.34 -16.99
C GLU A 110 10.60 3.38 -17.49
N PRO A 111 9.51 3.67 -16.76
CA PRO A 111 8.59 4.73 -17.13
C PRO A 111 9.25 6.11 -17.26
N ILE A 112 10.19 6.45 -16.38
CA ILE A 112 10.95 7.71 -16.43
C ILE A 112 11.76 7.78 -17.72
N LYS A 113 12.50 6.70 -18.05
CA LYS A 113 13.31 6.63 -19.27
C LYS A 113 12.48 6.77 -20.54
N ASN A 114 11.24 6.29 -20.52
CA ASN A 114 10.32 6.38 -21.66
C ASN A 114 9.47 7.66 -21.66
N HIS A 115 9.71 8.60 -20.74
CA HIS A 115 8.92 9.83 -20.60
C HIS A 115 7.41 9.56 -20.43
N CYS A 116 7.07 8.48 -19.73
CA CYS A 116 5.70 8.00 -19.52
C CYS A 116 5.21 8.18 -18.07
N VAL A 117 5.75 9.18 -17.37
CA VAL A 117 5.37 9.52 -16.00
C VAL A 117 4.70 10.89 -15.98
N ALA A 118 3.55 10.96 -15.34
CA ALA A 118 2.91 12.22 -14.97
C ALA A 118 2.72 12.26 -13.44
N ALA A 119 2.59 13.45 -12.87
CA ALA A 119 2.33 13.61 -11.45
C ALA A 119 1.09 14.47 -11.22
N THR A 120 0.43 14.25 -10.10
CA THR A 120 -0.55 15.18 -9.54
C THR A 120 -0.03 15.69 -8.20
N CYS A 121 -0.31 16.97 -7.96
CA CYS A 121 -0.06 17.62 -6.67
C CYS A 121 -1.42 18.04 -6.14
N ASP A 122 -1.99 17.23 -5.25
CA ASP A 122 -3.28 17.52 -4.62
C ASP A 122 -3.04 18.20 -3.27
N MET A 123 -3.66 19.36 -3.08
CA MET A 123 -3.50 20.19 -1.91
C MET A 123 -4.85 20.36 -1.23
N TRP A 124 -4.95 19.96 0.03
CA TRP A 124 -6.20 20.09 0.78
C TRP A 124 -5.96 20.56 2.21
N THR A 125 -6.99 21.17 2.78
CA THR A 125 -6.97 21.68 4.15
C THR A 125 -7.99 20.91 4.98
N ASP A 126 -7.56 20.40 6.12
CA ASP A 126 -8.44 19.93 7.18
C ASP A 126 -8.80 21.13 8.06
N ASP A 127 -10.02 21.66 7.88
CA ASP A 127 -10.51 22.82 8.64
C ASP A 127 -10.78 22.50 10.12
N TYR A 128 -10.97 21.24 10.48
CA TYR A 128 -11.19 20.82 11.86
C TYR A 128 -9.86 20.78 12.61
N MET A 129 -8.84 20.16 12.01
CA MET A 129 -7.51 20.06 12.59
C MET A 129 -6.63 21.30 12.34
N LYS A 130 -7.07 22.22 11.48
CA LYS A 130 -6.33 23.41 11.04
C LYS A 130 -4.97 23.03 10.44
N ARG A 131 -4.99 22.14 9.46
CA ARG A 131 -3.79 21.57 8.85
C ARG A 131 -3.93 21.52 7.34
N SER A 132 -2.84 21.79 6.64
CA SER A 132 -2.77 21.62 5.20
C SER A 132 -1.93 20.40 4.84
N TYR A 133 -2.31 19.72 3.77
CA TYR A 133 -1.64 18.53 3.27
C TYR A 133 -1.33 18.67 1.79
N LEU A 134 -0.23 18.06 1.38
CA LEU A 134 0.17 17.83 -0.01
C LEU A 134 0.25 16.34 -0.24
N ASP A 135 -0.55 15.85 -1.18
CA ASP A 135 -0.43 14.50 -1.72
C ASP A 135 0.21 14.57 -3.10
N PHE A 136 1.44 14.04 -3.19
CA PHE A 136 2.18 13.94 -4.43
C PHE A 136 2.10 12.52 -4.98
N THR A 137 1.31 12.35 -6.03
CA THR A 137 1.05 11.04 -6.64
C THR A 137 1.63 11.02 -8.04
N VAL A 138 2.34 9.95 -8.39
CA VAL A 138 2.80 9.71 -9.76
C VAL A 138 1.95 8.65 -10.44
N PHE A 139 1.83 8.79 -11.74
CA PHE A 139 1.05 7.95 -12.63
C PHE A 139 1.94 7.54 -13.79
N TRP A 140 1.87 6.28 -14.20
CA TRP A 140 2.57 5.77 -15.36
C TRP A 140 1.78 4.65 -16.03
N THR A 141 2.06 4.41 -17.29
CA THR A 141 1.52 3.28 -18.06
C THR A 141 2.61 2.29 -18.36
N ASN A 142 2.29 1.00 -18.34
CA ASN A 142 3.17 -0.05 -18.85
C ASN A 142 2.90 -0.33 -20.33
N ASP A 143 3.66 -1.25 -20.92
CA ASP A 143 3.52 -1.70 -22.32
C ASP A 143 2.15 -2.33 -22.64
N GLU A 144 1.40 -2.74 -21.61
CA GLU A 144 0.03 -3.26 -21.73
C GLU A 144 -1.03 -2.14 -21.66
N TYR A 145 -0.61 -0.87 -21.69
CA TYR A 145 -1.47 0.32 -21.52
C TYR A 145 -2.24 0.34 -20.19
N LYS A 146 -1.74 -0.35 -19.17
CA LYS A 146 -2.35 -0.35 -17.84
C LYS A 146 -1.82 0.82 -17.03
N LEU A 147 -2.73 1.72 -16.67
CA LEU A 147 -2.44 2.83 -15.77
C LEU A 147 -2.13 2.30 -14.37
N SER A 148 -0.97 2.70 -13.87
CA SER A 148 -0.49 2.46 -12.51
C SER A 148 -0.28 3.81 -11.82
N HIS A 149 -0.36 3.82 -10.49
CA HIS A 149 -0.12 5.02 -9.71
C HIS A 149 0.49 4.69 -8.35
N CYS A 150 1.17 5.67 -7.76
CA CYS A 150 1.74 5.55 -6.43
C CYS A 150 1.80 6.92 -5.74
N LEU A 151 1.29 7.00 -4.51
CA LEU A 151 1.50 8.15 -3.64
C LEU A 151 2.96 8.13 -3.14
N LEU A 152 3.79 9.04 -3.64
CA LEU A 152 5.20 9.12 -3.26
C LEU A 152 5.40 9.84 -1.94
N ARG A 153 4.55 10.83 -1.66
CA ARG A 153 4.62 11.60 -0.42
C ARG A 153 3.27 12.20 -0.05
N CYS A 154 2.93 12.08 1.22
CA CYS A 154 1.92 12.90 1.89
C CYS A 154 2.66 13.83 2.86
N LYS A 155 2.67 15.14 2.61
CA LYS A 155 3.32 16.14 3.46
C LYS A 155 2.29 16.98 4.18
N HIS A 156 2.40 16.99 5.51
CA HIS A 156 1.70 17.93 6.36
C HIS A 156 2.46 19.27 6.44
N PHE A 157 1.74 20.37 6.26
CA PHE A 157 2.17 21.75 6.51
C PHE A 157 1.41 22.33 7.69
N PRO A 158 2.09 22.72 8.78
CA PRO A 158 1.53 23.61 9.80
C PRO A 158 1.05 24.91 9.16
N GLU A 159 0.03 25.59 9.75
CA GLU A 159 -0.59 26.80 9.18
C GLU A 159 0.42 27.85 8.70
N ASP A 160 1.42 28.17 9.51
CA ASP A 160 2.42 29.21 9.20
C ASP A 160 3.42 28.81 8.09
N ASN A 161 3.42 27.53 7.69
CA ASN A 161 4.40 26.96 6.77
C ASN A 161 3.83 26.65 5.38
N LYS A 162 2.55 26.91 5.11
CA LYS A 162 1.94 26.74 3.78
C LYS A 162 2.23 27.94 2.87
N THR A 163 3.50 28.17 2.57
CA THR A 163 3.92 29.15 1.56
C THR A 163 4.21 28.45 0.24
N GLY A 164 4.01 29.13 -0.90
CA GLY A 164 4.36 28.58 -2.21
C GLY A 164 5.82 28.14 -2.30
N ILE A 165 6.73 28.84 -1.60
CA ILE A 165 8.15 28.49 -1.51
C ILE A 165 8.35 27.15 -0.81
N ASN A 166 7.70 26.94 0.34
CA ASN A 166 7.82 25.69 1.10
C ASN A 166 7.22 24.50 0.35
N ILE A 167 6.08 24.72 -0.33
CA ILE A 167 5.46 23.71 -1.20
C ILE A 167 6.42 23.34 -2.33
N TRP A 168 6.98 24.34 -3.03
CA TRP A 168 7.94 24.12 -4.10
C TRP A 168 9.19 23.37 -3.63
N GLN A 169 9.74 23.72 -2.46
CA GLN A 169 10.89 23.01 -1.89
C GLN A 169 10.58 21.54 -1.60
N GLU A 170 9.38 21.25 -1.10
CA GLU A 170 8.95 19.87 -0.87
C GLU A 170 8.81 19.10 -2.20
N ILE A 171 8.16 19.70 -3.22
CA ILE A 171 8.03 19.11 -4.55
C ILE A 171 9.42 18.83 -5.15
N LYS A 172 10.34 19.79 -5.08
CA LYS A 172 11.72 19.61 -5.53
C LYS A 172 12.42 18.45 -4.82
N SER A 173 12.27 18.36 -3.50
CA SER A 173 12.81 17.25 -2.71
C SER A 173 12.24 15.90 -3.15
N ILE A 174 10.96 15.83 -3.51
CA ILE A 174 10.33 14.62 -4.03
C ILE A 174 10.95 14.25 -5.39
N PHE A 175 11.07 15.20 -6.31
CA PHE A 175 11.68 14.97 -7.62
C PHE A 175 13.10 14.41 -7.50
N GLU A 176 13.94 15.04 -6.68
CA GLU A 176 15.29 14.57 -6.37
C GLU A 176 15.28 13.18 -5.72
N SER A 177 14.33 12.94 -4.80
CA SER A 177 14.19 11.66 -4.11
C SER A 177 13.67 10.53 -4.98
N PHE A 178 13.16 10.79 -6.18
CA PHE A 178 12.63 9.73 -7.06
C PHE A 178 13.18 9.81 -8.48
N ASN A 179 14.25 10.59 -8.69
CA ASN A 179 14.91 10.79 -9.98
C ASN A 179 13.95 11.28 -11.09
N LEU A 180 12.98 12.12 -10.72
CA LEU A 180 12.04 12.75 -11.65
C LEU A 180 12.62 14.04 -12.24
N SER A 181 12.14 14.44 -13.41
CA SER A 181 12.60 15.63 -14.14
C SER A 181 11.43 16.59 -14.40
N PHE A 182 11.59 17.88 -14.04
CA PHE A 182 10.56 18.90 -14.28
C PHE A 182 10.28 19.18 -15.77
N GLY A 183 11.14 18.73 -16.68
CA GLY A 183 10.90 18.82 -18.13
C GLY A 183 10.16 17.62 -18.71
N ASP A 184 10.28 16.46 -18.07
CA ASP A 184 9.78 15.18 -18.60
C ASP A 184 8.57 14.64 -17.82
N THR A 185 8.34 15.16 -16.61
CA THR A 185 7.26 14.75 -15.72
C THR A 185 6.28 15.91 -15.55
N PRO A 186 5.23 16.01 -16.39
CA PRO A 186 4.21 17.03 -16.21
C PRO A 186 3.52 16.87 -14.85
N ILE A 187 3.29 18.00 -14.17
CA ILE A 187 2.55 18.05 -12.92
C ILE A 187 1.18 18.68 -13.20
N VAL A 188 0.12 17.98 -12.80
CA VAL A 188 -1.24 18.51 -12.78
C VAL A 188 -1.54 19.03 -11.38
N THR A 189 -1.94 20.29 -11.29
CA THR A 189 -2.32 20.96 -10.04
C THR A 189 -3.67 21.65 -10.22
N ASP A 190 -4.32 22.00 -9.11
CA ASP A 190 -5.39 22.98 -9.15
C ASP A 190 -4.84 24.41 -9.38
N GLN A 191 -5.73 25.40 -9.45
CA GLN A 191 -5.38 26.83 -9.57
C GLN A 191 -5.36 27.55 -8.21
N GLY A 192 -5.19 26.80 -7.12
CA GLY A 192 -5.32 27.29 -5.74
C GLY A 192 -4.20 28.20 -5.24
#